data_AF-A0A6P9AZD4-F1
#
_entry.id   AF-A0A6P9AZD4-F1
#
_cell.length_a   1.000
_cell.length_b   1.000
_cell.length_c   1.000
_cell.angle_alpha   90.00
_cell.angle_beta   90.00
_cell.angle_gamma   90.00
#
_symmetry.space_group_name_H-M   'P 1'
#
loop_
_entity.id
_entity.type
_entity.pdbx_description
1 polymer ?
#
loop_
_entity_poly.entity_id
_entity_poly.type
_entity_poly.pdbx_seq_one_letter_code
_entity_poly.pdbx_strand_id
1 'polypeptide(L)'
;MALASSSSLQLAFIFILLAGLRTLALDKYTAAVYEHAVIQPEVTGKPVSPEEALKLMNQNMDILEDAIQKAAKQGAHIIVTPEDAIYGFNFTRETIYPYLEDIPDPQINWIPCTDPE
;
A
#
# COMPACT_ATOMS: atom_id res chain seq x y z
N MET A 1 -2.04 -31.11 51.70
CA MET A 1 -2.19 -30.88 50.25
C MET A 1 -3.38 -29.94 50.09
N ALA A 2 -3.14 -28.64 49.92
CA ALA A 2 -4.23 -27.65 49.89
C ALA A 2 -4.90 -27.68 48.51
N LEU A 3 -6.23 -27.89 48.49
CA LEU A 3 -7.04 -27.79 47.29
C LEU A 3 -7.16 -26.31 46.91
N ALA A 4 -6.76 -25.97 45.68
CA ALA A 4 -6.91 -24.60 45.18
C ALA A 4 -8.39 -24.21 45.09
N SER A 5 -8.71 -22.95 45.42
CA SER A 5 -10.08 -22.44 45.39
C SER A 5 -10.61 -22.33 43.95
N SER A 6 -11.92 -22.44 43.76
CA SER A 6 -12.59 -22.28 42.44
C SER A 6 -12.19 -20.97 41.74
N SER A 7 -12.07 -19.87 42.49
CA SER A 7 -11.61 -18.57 42.00
C SER A 7 -10.16 -18.60 41.51
N SER A 8 -9.27 -19.29 42.23
CA SER A 8 -7.87 -19.47 41.84
C SER A 8 -7.72 -20.31 40.56
N LEU A 9 -8.56 -21.33 40.36
CA LEU A 9 -8.59 -22.09 39.12
C LEU A 9 -9.11 -21.25 37.94
N GLN A 10 -10.16 -20.45 38.14
CA GLN A 10 -10.71 -19.57 37.10
C GLN A 10 -9.69 -18.53 36.64
N LEU A 11 -8.98 -17.89 37.58
CA LEU A 11 -7.93 -16.92 37.26
C LEU A 11 -6.78 -17.57 36.50
N ALA A 12 -6.35 -18.77 36.91
CA ALA A 12 -5.33 -19.53 36.18
C ALA A 12 -5.80 -19.88 34.76
N PHE A 13 -7.06 -20.24 34.57
CA PHE A 13 -7.63 -20.56 33.27
C PHE A 13 -7.69 -19.34 32.34
N ILE A 14 -8.07 -18.17 32.87
CA ILE A 14 -8.06 -16.90 32.14
C ILE A 14 -6.63 -16.51 31.73
N PHE A 15 -5.66 -16.66 32.64
CA PHE A 15 -4.25 -16.43 32.34
C PHE A 15 -3.72 -17.37 31.25
N ILE A 16 -4.11 -18.65 31.26
CA ILE A 16 -3.73 -19.63 30.22
C ILE A 16 -4.39 -19.27 28.87
N LEU A 17 -5.65 -18.82 28.87
CA LEU A 17 -6.34 -18.35 27.66
C LEU A 17 -5.67 -17.09 27.09
N LEU A 18 -5.32 -16.12 27.94
CA LEU A 18 -4.63 -14.89 27.54
C LEU A 18 -3.19 -15.17 27.07
N ALA A 19 -2.46 -16.08 27.73
CA ALA A 19 -1.12 -16.49 27.33
C ALA A 19 -1.12 -17.39 26.07
N GLY A 20 -2.23 -18.10 25.84
CA GLY A 20 -2.50 -18.89 24.63
C GLY A 20 -2.97 -18.03 23.45
N LEU A 21 -3.38 -16.78 23.70
CA LEU A 21 -3.64 -15.77 22.69
C LEU A 21 -2.29 -15.30 22.10
N ARG A 22 -1.61 -16.20 21.40
CA ARG A 22 -0.48 -15.81 20.57
C ARG A 22 -1.01 -14.83 19.54
N THR A 23 -0.35 -13.69 19.41
CA THR A 23 -0.44 -12.93 18.17
C THR A 23 -0.04 -13.90 17.06
N LEU A 24 -1.01 -14.32 16.23
CA LEU A 24 -0.72 -15.17 15.09
C LEU A 24 -0.01 -14.31 14.06
N ALA A 25 1.31 -14.16 14.22
CA ALA A 25 2.16 -13.75 13.11
C ALA A 25 2.19 -14.92 12.11
N LEU A 26 2.01 -14.64 10.83
CA LEU A 26 2.25 -15.64 9.80
C LEU A 26 3.75 -15.90 9.69
N ASP A 27 4.14 -17.18 9.60
CA ASP A 27 5.54 -17.58 9.41
C ASP A 27 6.06 -17.29 7.99
N LYS A 28 5.15 -17.10 7.02
CA LYS A 28 5.46 -16.86 5.60
C LYS A 28 4.42 -15.92 4.99
N TYR A 29 4.80 -15.21 3.94
CA TYR A 29 3.90 -14.42 3.10
C TYR A 29 4.24 -14.62 1.63
N THR A 30 3.28 -14.31 0.75
CA THR A 30 3.47 -14.30 -0.70
C THR A 30 3.70 -12.87 -1.17
N ALA A 31 4.81 -12.63 -1.85
CA ALA A 31 5.11 -11.35 -2.50
C ALA A 31 4.79 -11.42 -4.00
N ALA A 32 4.46 -10.28 -4.60
CA ALA A 32 4.36 -10.09 -6.03
C ALA A 32 5.20 -8.88 -6.49
N VAL A 33 5.65 -8.93 -7.73
CA VAL A 33 6.29 -7.80 -8.42
C VAL A 33 5.68 -7.70 -9.81
N TYR A 34 5.55 -6.48 -10.33
CA TYR A 34 5.06 -6.25 -11.68
C TYR A 34 6.07 -5.44 -12.47
N GLU A 35 6.52 -5.98 -13.60
CA GLU A 35 7.30 -5.23 -14.59
C GLU A 35 6.31 -4.47 -15.48
N HIS A 36 6.40 -3.14 -15.46
CA HIS A 36 5.43 -2.27 -16.13
C HIS A 36 6.00 -1.66 -17.42
N ALA A 37 5.25 -1.82 -18.51
CA ALA A 37 5.51 -1.11 -19.76
C ALA A 37 4.86 0.29 -19.67
N VAL A 38 5.58 1.22 -19.03
CA VAL A 38 5.09 2.57 -18.70
C VAL A 38 4.61 3.33 -19.94
N ILE A 39 3.41 3.90 -19.86
CA ILE A 39 2.91 4.89 -20.83
C ILE A 39 3.63 6.21 -20.53
N GLN A 40 4.56 6.58 -21.41
CA GLN A 40 5.37 7.79 -21.27
C GLN A 40 4.59 9.05 -21.66
N PRO A 41 4.85 10.19 -21.01
CA PRO A 41 4.36 11.49 -21.48
C PRO A 41 5.01 11.85 -22.81
N GLU A 42 4.33 12.70 -23.59
CA GLU A 42 4.97 13.35 -24.73
C GLU A 42 6.09 14.27 -24.23
N VAL A 43 7.25 14.21 -24.89
CA VAL A 43 8.39 15.07 -24.54
C VAL A 43 8.11 16.47 -25.07
N THR A 44 7.55 17.31 -24.21
CA THR A 44 7.28 18.72 -24.50
C THR A 44 8.31 19.60 -23.77
N GLY A 45 8.74 20.68 -24.41
CA GLY A 45 9.62 21.68 -23.75
C GLY A 45 8.90 22.60 -22.77
N LYS A 46 7.62 22.34 -22.46
CA LYS A 46 6.75 23.18 -21.64
C LYS A 46 5.91 22.31 -20.71
N PRO A 47 5.60 22.76 -19.48
CA PRO A 47 4.71 22.00 -18.58
C PRO A 47 3.32 21.83 -19.20
N VAL A 48 2.74 20.64 -19.01
CA VAL A 48 1.33 20.34 -19.28
C VAL A 48 0.43 20.92 -18.18
N SER A 49 -0.89 20.87 -18.36
CA SER A 49 -1.80 21.20 -17.24
C SER A 49 -1.83 20.08 -16.19
N PRO A 50 -2.19 20.37 -14.92
CA PRO A 50 -2.39 19.34 -13.91
C PRO A 50 -3.43 18.28 -14.32
N GLU A 51 -4.49 18.66 -15.02
CA GLU A 51 -5.51 17.74 -15.51
C GLU A 51 -4.98 16.77 -16.58
N GLU A 52 -4.11 17.27 -17.47
CA GLU A 52 -3.43 16.44 -18.47
C GLU A 52 -2.43 15.47 -17.83
N ALA A 53 -1.68 15.94 -16.83
CA ALA A 53 -0.78 15.10 -16.03
C ALA A 53 -1.56 13.99 -15.32
N LEU A 54 -2.61 14.35 -14.58
CA LEU A 54 -3.46 13.40 -13.86
C LEU A 54 -4.10 12.38 -14.81
N LYS A 55 -4.51 12.79 -16.01
CA LYS A 55 -5.05 11.88 -17.03
C LYS A 55 -4.02 10.81 -17.43
N LEU A 56 -2.77 11.18 -17.70
CA LEU A 56 -1.71 10.22 -18.02
C LEU A 56 -1.43 9.28 -16.85
N MET A 57 -1.32 9.83 -15.63
CA MET A 57 -1.08 9.05 -14.42
C MET A 57 -2.17 7.99 -14.21
N ASN A 58 -3.43 8.36 -14.39
CA ASN A 58 -4.56 7.42 -14.30
C ASN A 58 -4.49 6.30 -15.35
N GLN A 59 -4.02 6.57 -16.57
CA GLN A 59 -3.84 5.51 -17.57
C GLN A 59 -2.81 4.47 -17.16
N ASN A 60 -1.71 4.89 -16.51
CA ASN A 60 -0.76 3.95 -15.94
C ASN A 60 -1.35 3.23 -14.72
N MET A 61 -2.08 3.94 -13.85
CA MET A 61 -2.73 3.35 -12.69
C MET A 61 -3.78 2.29 -13.07
N ASP A 62 -4.53 2.44 -14.17
CA ASP A 62 -5.49 1.43 -14.65
C ASP A 62 -4.79 0.08 -14.94
N ILE A 63 -3.57 0.11 -15.48
CA ILE A 63 -2.77 -1.10 -15.76
C ILE A 63 -2.23 -1.69 -14.46
N LEU A 64 -1.72 -0.83 -13.57
CA LEU A 64 -1.23 -1.27 -12.26
C LEU A 64 -2.35 -1.84 -11.39
N GLU A 65 -3.57 -1.31 -11.48
CA GLU A 65 -4.75 -1.83 -10.79
C GLU A 65 -5.03 -3.28 -11.21
N ASP A 66 -5.03 -3.59 -12.51
CA ASP A 66 -5.23 -4.96 -12.98
C ASP A 66 -4.14 -5.91 -12.44
N ALA A 67 -2.87 -5.48 -12.40
CA ALA A 67 -1.79 -6.25 -11.80
C ALA A 67 -1.99 -6.48 -10.29
N ILE A 68 -2.39 -5.44 -9.55
CA ILE A 68 -2.67 -5.49 -8.11
C ILE A 68 -3.85 -6.45 -7.85
N GLN A 69 -4.94 -6.33 -8.59
CA GLN A 69 -6.11 -7.21 -8.46
C GLN A 69 -5.76 -8.67 -8.77
N LYS A 70 -4.94 -8.93 -9.80
CA LYS A 70 -4.47 -10.28 -10.15
C LYS A 70 -3.55 -10.87 -9.08
N ALA A 71 -2.68 -10.07 -8.47
CA ALA A 71 -1.83 -10.51 -7.37
C ALA A 71 -2.67 -10.82 -6.11
N ALA A 72 -3.63 -9.96 -5.77
CA ALA A 72 -4.55 -10.19 -4.66
C ALA A 72 -5.36 -11.48 -4.85
N LYS A 73 -5.89 -11.74 -6.06
CA LYS A 73 -6.59 -13.00 -6.40
C LYS A 73 -5.71 -14.25 -6.22
N GLN A 74 -4.38 -14.11 -6.30
CA GLN A 74 -3.41 -15.18 -6.06
C GLN A 74 -2.93 -15.27 -4.61
N GLY A 75 -3.46 -14.44 -3.70
CA GLY A 75 -3.08 -14.45 -2.29
C GLY A 75 -1.77 -13.73 -1.98
N ALA A 76 -1.33 -12.81 -2.85
CA ALA A 76 -0.22 -11.92 -2.53
C ALA A 76 -0.57 -11.03 -1.33
N HIS A 77 0.33 -10.94 -0.37
CA HIS A 77 0.20 -10.08 0.82
C HIS A 77 0.77 -8.69 0.56
N ILE A 78 1.68 -8.57 -0.41
CA ILE A 78 2.29 -7.32 -0.86
C ILE A 78 2.62 -7.46 -2.35
N ILE A 79 2.48 -6.35 -3.07
CA ILE A 79 2.94 -6.19 -4.45
C ILE A 79 3.79 -4.93 -4.55
N VAL A 80 4.89 -5.00 -5.32
CA VAL A 80 5.75 -3.85 -5.62
C VAL A 80 5.60 -3.49 -7.10
N THR A 81 5.42 -2.20 -7.37
CA THR A 81 5.43 -1.59 -8.71
C THR A 81 6.76 -0.86 -8.96
N PRO A 82 7.19 -0.64 -10.22
CA PRO A 82 8.47 -0.01 -10.51
C PRO A 82 8.53 1.47 -10.10
N GLU A 83 9.75 1.99 -10.01
CA GLU A 83 10.03 3.43 -10.00
C GLU A 83 9.49 4.09 -11.29
N ASP A 84 9.06 5.35 -11.20
CA ASP A 84 8.55 6.14 -12.34
C ASP A 84 7.36 5.51 -13.10
N ALA A 85 6.70 4.51 -12.54
CA ALA A 85 5.68 3.70 -13.22
C ALA A 85 4.39 4.47 -13.56
N ILE A 86 4.15 5.62 -12.92
CA ILE A 86 2.91 6.39 -13.06
C ILE A 86 3.09 7.56 -14.06
N TYR A 87 4.29 8.14 -14.15
CA TYR A 87 4.54 9.36 -14.92
C TYR A 87 5.78 9.32 -15.84
N GLY A 88 6.60 8.28 -15.80
CA GLY A 88 7.81 8.17 -16.62
C GLY A 88 9.02 8.94 -16.06
N PHE A 89 10.09 9.09 -16.86
CA PHE A 89 11.40 9.52 -16.32
C PHE A 89 12.04 10.73 -17.03
N ASN A 90 11.34 11.36 -17.99
CA ASN A 90 11.94 12.41 -18.81
C ASN A 90 11.38 13.80 -18.50
N PHE A 91 11.98 14.49 -17.51
CA PHE A 91 11.51 15.79 -17.05
C PHE A 91 12.62 16.79 -16.69
N THR A 92 12.29 18.08 -16.80
CA THR A 92 12.93 19.18 -16.05
C THR A 92 12.13 19.46 -14.77
N ARG A 93 12.64 20.38 -13.93
CA ARG A 93 11.93 20.83 -12.72
C ARG A 93 10.57 21.44 -13.01
N GLU A 94 10.44 22.14 -14.13
CA GLU A 94 9.22 22.80 -14.55
C GLU A 94 8.22 21.79 -15.13
N THR A 95 8.70 20.85 -15.96
CA THR A 95 7.81 19.90 -16.64
C THR A 95 7.29 18.79 -15.72
N ILE A 96 8.02 18.47 -14.63
CA ILE A 96 7.54 17.48 -13.63
C ILE A 96 6.50 18.07 -12.68
N TYR A 97 6.50 19.39 -12.46
CA TYR A 97 5.69 20.03 -11.41
C TYR A 97 4.18 19.68 -11.47
N PRO A 98 3.53 19.60 -12.64
CA PRO A 98 2.11 19.21 -12.72
C PRO A 98 1.79 17.76 -12.29
N TYR A 99 2.79 16.90 -12.14
CA TYR A 99 2.65 15.49 -11.74
C TYR A 99 2.83 15.26 -10.23
N LEU A 100 3.12 16.30 -9.46
CA LEU A 100 3.48 16.20 -8.05
C LEU A 100 2.29 16.49 -7.13
N GLU A 101 2.32 15.87 -5.96
CA GLU A 101 1.42 16.12 -4.83
C GLU A 101 2.24 16.40 -3.56
N ASP A 102 1.63 17.07 -2.59
CA ASP A 102 2.20 17.18 -1.25
C ASP A 102 1.80 15.94 -0.45
N ILE A 103 2.77 15.07 -0.15
CA ILE A 103 2.54 13.81 0.57
C ILE A 103 2.96 14.00 2.03
N PRO A 104 2.04 13.92 3.01
CA PRO A 104 2.35 14.17 4.41
C PRO A 104 3.18 13.04 5.05
N ASP A 105 3.83 13.34 6.18
CA ASP A 105 4.50 12.33 7.00
C ASP A 105 3.45 11.32 7.54
N PRO A 106 3.71 10.00 7.47
CA PRO A 106 2.75 8.97 7.88
C PRO A 106 2.30 9.05 9.35
N GLN A 107 2.96 9.85 10.19
CA GLN A 107 2.54 10.11 11.58
C GLN A 107 1.12 10.69 11.71
N ILE A 108 0.56 11.29 10.65
CA ILE A 108 -0.81 11.82 10.67
C ILE A 108 -1.91 10.74 10.68
N ASN A 109 -1.56 9.46 10.45
CA ASN A 109 -2.49 8.32 10.45
C ASN A 109 -3.74 8.54 9.56
N TRP A 110 -3.50 8.88 8.30
CA TRP A 110 -4.52 9.22 7.31
C TRP A 110 -4.80 8.06 6.35
N ILE A 111 -6.07 7.86 6.00
CA ILE A 111 -6.51 6.87 4.99
C ILE A 111 -7.24 7.63 3.88
N PRO A 112 -6.56 7.95 2.75
CA PRO A 112 -7.12 8.78 1.68
C PRO A 112 -8.44 8.25 1.11
N CYS A 113 -8.62 6.93 1.07
CA CYS A 113 -9.83 6.30 0.52
C CYS A 113 -11.09 6.55 1.35
N THR A 114 -10.97 6.77 2.67
CA THR A 114 -12.13 6.96 3.57
C THR A 114 -12.28 8.41 4.04
N ASP A 115 -11.23 9.21 3.90
CA ASP A 115 -11.18 10.61 4.30
C ASP A 115 -10.43 11.42 3.22
N PRO A 116 -11.02 11.61 2.03
CA PRO A 116 -10.35 12.34 0.95
C PRO A 116 -10.27 13.84 1.30
N GLU A 117 -9.10 14.43 1.08
CA GLU A 117 -8.87 15.88 1.16
C GLU A 117 -9.25 16.61 -0.13
#